data_AF-A0AA39MWE2-F1
#
_entry.id   AF-A0AA39MWE2-F1
#
_cell.length_a   1.000
_cell.length_b   1.000
_cell.length_c   1.000
_cell.angle_alpha   90.00
_cell.angle_beta   90.00
_cell.angle_gamma   90.00
#
_symmetry.space_group_name_H-M   'P 1'
#
loop_
_entity.id
_entity.type
_entity.pdbx_description
1 polymer ?
#
loop_
_entity_poly.entity_id
_entity_poly.type
_entity_poly.pdbx_seq_one_letter_code
_entity_poly.pdbx_strand_id
1 'polypeptide(L)'
;MLIFLIFAFTFARCAFTQQIWDVWETTWDRRSLLTRKPLSAAINFAATGASQSTRIAVSDSTVYQTILGFGATLTDASANLLNDLKGKNSNNYWSLLRQSFDMTDGANAAGLSYIRVALGATDFSASVYSYDDSNSDNILSNFYVNNAPWYLFAVLRDILSVNSRIMVHLVPWSPPAWMKTSGSMNGGSLIDGYISVYPTYLLKAVQGFSGKGVPIYAISIQNEPQYSTDGYPSCWMPAATEAQIGRTLRTLLDNNGFSSVKVIAYEHNWNNAATYPVEVMQAARDAFAGASFHCYEGSVSLQESFHSAYPDKEIYFTECSGTLGSDWWQDIKWYMDNLWIGSLEHWSKTGLMWNFALDGNGNPRLPGSNSCTAGCRGVVTINNDGSYFFNQEYYSMAQASKAIIPKDWGGPFGQRIGVTVSGSNSWTLRVGAYATGRQSANDWVRYSLVVLNWDDSASSSWNPVAVTASIQFRGMQATYTFPVGVTTLWWFAAPSSSKRNVRSEWMSTNATFTNSTDC
;
A
#
# COMPACT_ATOMS: atom_id res chain seq x y z
N MET A 1 -63.82 -20.96 -36.57
CA MET A 1 -62.71 -19.98 -36.64
C MET A 1 -62.24 -19.76 -35.22
N LEU A 2 -61.14 -20.40 -34.83
CA LEU A 2 -60.65 -20.46 -33.45
C LEU A 2 -59.87 -19.17 -33.15
N ILE A 3 -60.29 -18.42 -32.14
CA ILE A 3 -59.61 -17.21 -31.68
C ILE A 3 -58.46 -17.65 -30.76
N PHE A 4 -57.22 -17.49 -31.23
CA PHE A 4 -56.02 -17.65 -30.40
C PHE A 4 -55.77 -16.33 -29.64
N LEU A 5 -56.05 -16.32 -28.33
CA LEU A 5 -55.53 -15.32 -27.41
C LEU A 5 -54.03 -15.59 -27.18
N ILE A 6 -53.18 -14.73 -27.74
CA ILE A 6 -51.77 -14.67 -27.40
C ILE A 6 -51.66 -13.97 -26.04
N PHE A 7 -51.47 -14.73 -24.96
CA PHE A 7 -51.02 -14.19 -23.69
C PHE A 7 -49.56 -13.77 -23.84
N ALA A 8 -49.32 -12.47 -23.97
CA ALA A 8 -48.00 -11.88 -23.79
C ALA A 8 -47.61 -12.02 -22.30
N PHE A 9 -46.84 -13.07 -21.99
CA PHE A 9 -46.09 -13.11 -20.73
C PHE A 9 -45.00 -12.04 -20.81
N THR A 10 -45.32 -10.83 -20.34
CA THR A 10 -44.31 -9.88 -19.91
C THR A 10 -43.53 -10.53 -18.77
N PHE A 11 -42.38 -11.11 -19.07
CA PHE A 11 -41.36 -11.38 -18.08
C PHE A 11 -41.01 -10.03 -17.44
N ALA A 12 -41.62 -9.73 -16.30
CA ALA A 12 -41.08 -8.79 -15.35
C ALA A 12 -39.71 -9.35 -14.97
N ARG A 13 -38.66 -8.96 -15.70
CA ARG A 13 -37.30 -9.11 -15.21
C ARG A 13 -37.32 -8.36 -13.90
N CYS A 14 -37.23 -9.10 -12.80
CA CYS A 14 -36.88 -8.54 -11.51
C CYS A 14 -35.51 -7.89 -11.76
N ALA A 15 -35.51 -6.60 -12.09
CA ALA A 15 -34.31 -5.82 -12.19
C ALA A 15 -33.81 -5.77 -10.76
N PHE A 16 -32.91 -6.67 -10.40
CA PHE A 16 -32.23 -6.60 -9.13
C PHE A 16 -31.61 -5.20 -9.07
N THR A 17 -32.19 -4.36 -8.22
CA THR A 17 -31.73 -2.99 -8.07
C THR A 17 -30.39 -3.07 -7.37
N GLN A 18 -29.40 -2.33 -7.89
CA GLN A 18 -28.12 -2.21 -7.20
C GLN A 18 -28.36 -1.47 -5.89
N GLN A 19 -27.70 -1.89 -4.83
CA GLN A 19 -27.94 -1.39 -3.47
C GLN A 19 -26.63 -1.17 -2.74
N ILE A 20 -26.55 -0.08 -1.98
CA ILE A 20 -25.47 0.19 -1.04
C ILE A 20 -25.98 -0.14 0.36
N TRP A 21 -25.31 -1.08 1.01
CA TRP A 21 -25.60 -1.54 2.38
C TRP A 21 -24.48 -1.21 3.37
N ASP A 22 -23.27 -1.03 2.86
CA ASP A 22 -22.10 -0.81 3.68
C ASP A 22 -21.50 0.55 3.36
N VAL A 23 -21.51 1.38 4.39
CA VAL A 23 -20.92 2.71 4.38
C VAL A 23 -20.05 2.82 5.62
N TRP A 24 -18.81 3.25 5.41
CA TRP A 24 -17.79 3.37 6.44
C TRP A 24 -17.30 4.81 6.49
N GLU A 25 -17.20 5.38 7.70
CA GLU A 25 -16.92 6.81 7.88
C GLU A 25 -15.74 7.03 8.83
N THR A 26 -14.87 7.96 8.44
CA THR A 26 -13.86 8.61 9.28
C THR A 26 -14.12 10.11 9.18
N THR A 27 -14.64 10.74 10.24
CA THR A 27 -15.04 12.15 10.19
C THR A 27 -13.92 13.07 10.66
N TRP A 28 -13.91 14.29 10.14
CA TRP A 28 -12.93 15.32 10.50
C TRP A 28 -12.88 15.60 12.02
N ASP A 29 -14.04 15.50 12.70
CA ASP A 29 -14.22 15.73 14.14
C ASP A 29 -13.93 14.50 15.01
N ARG A 30 -13.46 13.40 14.41
CA ARG A 30 -13.13 12.13 15.07
C ARG A 30 -14.31 11.43 15.75
N ARG A 31 -15.56 11.84 15.50
CA ARG A 31 -16.75 11.15 16.04
C ARG A 31 -16.95 9.77 15.43
N SER A 32 -16.53 9.60 14.18
CA SER A 32 -16.44 8.30 13.52
C SER A 32 -15.00 8.05 13.10
N LEU A 33 -14.48 6.87 13.42
CA LEU A 33 -13.11 6.47 13.18
C LEU A 33 -13.11 5.06 12.59
N LEU A 34 -13.08 4.96 11.25
CA LEU A 34 -13.33 3.72 10.50
C LEU A 34 -14.56 2.98 11.05
N THR A 35 -15.70 3.65 11.09
CA THR A 35 -16.92 3.11 11.69
C THR A 35 -17.95 2.79 10.62
N ARG A 36 -18.54 1.60 10.67
CA ARG A 36 -19.68 1.24 9.80
C ARG A 36 -20.91 2.03 10.22
N LYS A 37 -21.47 2.81 9.31
CA LYS A 37 -22.71 3.54 9.50
C LYS A 37 -23.91 2.58 9.47
N PRO A 38 -24.73 2.53 10.53
CA PRO A 38 -25.96 1.76 10.49
C PRO A 38 -26.95 2.42 9.55
N LEU A 39 -27.35 1.72 8.48
CA LEU A 39 -28.40 2.17 7.58
C LEU A 39 -29.74 1.53 7.99
N SER A 40 -30.79 2.35 8.10
CA SER A 40 -32.15 1.86 8.37
C SER A 40 -32.78 1.16 7.15
N ALA A 41 -32.31 1.48 5.94
CA ALA A 41 -32.65 0.83 4.69
C ALA A 41 -31.49 0.94 3.69
N ALA A 42 -31.44 0.04 2.71
CA ALA A 42 -30.47 0.13 1.61
C ALA A 42 -30.65 1.45 0.83
N ILE A 43 -29.54 2.02 0.38
CA ILE A 43 -29.58 3.11 -0.61
C ILE A 43 -29.73 2.44 -1.98
N ASN A 44 -30.90 2.61 -2.59
CA ASN A 44 -31.23 1.98 -3.86
C ASN A 44 -30.75 2.83 -5.04
N PHE A 45 -30.20 2.16 -6.05
CA PHE A 45 -30.06 2.74 -7.38
C PHE A 45 -31.43 2.74 -8.09
N ALA A 46 -31.81 3.88 -8.65
CA ALA A 46 -33.02 4.08 -9.45
C ALA A 46 -32.67 4.67 -10.82
N ALA A 47 -33.65 4.73 -11.74
CA ALA A 47 -33.47 5.43 -13.00
C ALA A 47 -33.02 6.88 -12.76
N THR A 48 -32.14 7.39 -13.64
CA THR A 48 -31.59 8.74 -13.50
C THR A 48 -32.71 9.79 -13.38
N GLY A 49 -32.65 10.59 -12.31
CA GLY A 49 -33.64 11.60 -11.93
C GLY A 49 -33.05 13.00 -11.91
N ALA A 50 -33.60 13.89 -11.09
CA ALA A 50 -33.20 15.30 -11.02
C ALA A 50 -31.70 15.48 -10.71
N SER A 51 -31.07 16.47 -11.36
CA SER A 51 -29.66 16.82 -11.19
C SER A 51 -29.37 17.31 -9.76
N GLN A 52 -28.36 16.72 -9.13
CA GLN A 52 -27.74 17.23 -7.90
C GLN A 52 -26.64 18.23 -8.24
N SER A 53 -26.26 19.10 -7.28
CA SER A 53 -25.14 20.04 -7.44
C SER A 53 -23.77 19.35 -7.53
N THR A 54 -23.67 18.10 -7.07
CA THR A 54 -22.51 17.22 -7.25
C THR A 54 -22.92 15.88 -7.85
N ARG A 55 -22.15 15.39 -8.82
CA ARG A 55 -22.34 14.11 -9.50
C ARG A 55 -21.03 13.34 -9.55
N ILE A 56 -21.07 12.08 -9.13
CA ILE A 56 -19.99 11.10 -9.24
C ILE A 56 -20.41 10.08 -10.30
N ALA A 57 -19.79 10.10 -11.47
CA ALA A 57 -20.07 9.15 -12.55
C ALA A 57 -19.00 8.05 -12.55
N VAL A 58 -19.43 6.80 -12.32
CA VAL A 58 -18.54 5.62 -12.29
C VAL A 58 -18.64 4.88 -13.62
N SER A 59 -17.49 4.68 -14.25
CA SER A 59 -17.34 3.98 -15.52
C SER A 59 -16.54 2.70 -15.32
N ASP A 60 -17.22 1.55 -15.35
CA ASP A 60 -16.56 0.25 -15.29
C ASP A 60 -16.11 -0.28 -16.66
N SER A 61 -16.29 0.50 -17.72
CA SER A 61 -15.68 0.23 -19.03
C SER A 61 -14.25 0.76 -19.14
N THR A 62 -13.88 1.74 -18.31
CA THR A 62 -12.51 2.25 -18.20
C THR A 62 -11.83 1.59 -17.02
N VAL A 63 -10.76 0.84 -17.29
CA VAL A 63 -10.07 0.01 -16.30
C VAL A 63 -8.58 0.34 -16.32
N TYR A 64 -7.98 0.42 -15.14
CA TYR A 64 -6.57 0.73 -14.94
C TYR A 64 -5.84 -0.42 -14.21
N GLN A 65 -4.82 -0.11 -13.43
CA GLN A 65 -4.01 -1.07 -12.69
C GLN A 65 -4.76 -1.72 -11.53
N THR A 66 -4.36 -2.95 -11.18
CA THR A 66 -4.73 -3.61 -9.93
C THR A 66 -4.03 -2.93 -8.75
N ILE A 67 -4.77 -2.70 -7.67
CA ILE A 67 -4.23 -2.16 -6.42
C ILE A 67 -3.81 -3.33 -5.55
N LEU A 68 -2.52 -3.45 -5.30
CA LEU A 68 -1.91 -4.54 -4.54
C LEU A 68 -2.15 -4.38 -3.05
N GLY A 69 -2.24 -3.14 -2.57
CA GLY A 69 -2.61 -2.89 -1.19
C GLY A 69 -2.00 -1.63 -0.60
N PHE A 70 -2.29 -1.47 0.69
CA PHE A 70 -1.77 -0.41 1.51
C PHE A 70 -1.10 -1.00 2.75
N GLY A 71 -0.24 -0.21 3.39
CA GLY A 71 0.40 -0.61 4.63
C GLY A 71 1.52 0.31 5.08
N ALA A 72 2.55 -0.26 5.69
CA ALA A 72 3.68 0.50 6.20
C ALA A 72 4.95 -0.37 6.25
N THR A 73 6.05 0.22 6.70
CA THR A 73 7.29 -0.51 6.97
C THR A 73 7.29 -1.06 8.40
N LEU A 74 7.61 -2.35 8.52
CA LEU A 74 8.01 -2.95 9.78
C LEU A 74 9.52 -2.71 9.99
N THR A 75 9.83 -1.55 10.58
CA THR A 75 11.18 -1.22 11.05
C THR A 75 11.53 -2.04 12.30
N ASP A 76 12.82 -2.09 12.67
CA ASP A 76 13.24 -2.71 13.94
C ASP A 76 12.54 -2.03 15.13
N ALA A 77 12.39 -0.70 15.10
CA ALA A 77 11.61 0.04 16.07
C ALA A 77 10.15 -0.45 16.17
N SER A 78 9.48 -0.58 15.03
CA SER A 78 8.10 -1.06 14.96
C SER A 78 7.98 -2.49 15.51
N ALA A 79 8.88 -3.39 15.10
CA ALA A 79 8.87 -4.78 15.54
C ALA A 79 9.18 -4.92 17.04
N ASN A 80 10.09 -4.10 17.56
CA ASN A 80 10.41 -4.05 18.99
C ASN A 80 9.19 -3.63 19.81
N LEU A 81 8.57 -2.50 19.49
CA LEU A 81 7.39 -2.01 20.23
C LEU A 81 6.22 -2.99 20.17
N LEU A 82 6.01 -3.63 19.03
CA LEU A 82 5.00 -4.67 18.88
C LEU A 82 5.30 -5.90 19.75
N ASN A 83 6.55 -6.36 19.77
CA ASN A 83 6.97 -7.46 20.63
C ASN A 83 6.85 -7.11 22.13
N ASP A 84 7.21 -5.89 22.52
CA ASP A 84 7.04 -5.38 23.88
C ASP A 84 5.57 -5.30 24.26
N LEU A 85 4.70 -4.81 23.36
CA LEU A 85 3.25 -4.81 23.56
C LEU A 85 2.73 -6.23 23.75
N LYS A 86 3.24 -7.22 23.00
CA LYS A 86 2.85 -8.63 23.18
C LYS A 86 3.21 -9.14 24.58
N GLY A 87 4.39 -8.78 25.08
CA GLY A 87 4.83 -9.15 26.43
C GLY A 87 4.02 -8.46 27.55
N LYS A 88 3.69 -7.17 27.38
CA LYS A 88 2.96 -6.37 28.37
C LYS A 88 1.46 -6.61 28.36
N ASN A 89 0.87 -6.69 27.17
CA ASN A 89 -0.55 -6.86 26.96
C ASN A 89 -0.82 -7.59 25.63
N SER A 90 -0.73 -8.92 25.67
CA SER A 90 -0.96 -9.81 24.52
C SER A 90 -2.34 -9.62 23.87
N ASN A 91 -3.38 -9.28 24.65
CA ASN A 91 -4.71 -9.02 24.09
C ASN A 91 -4.72 -7.77 23.20
N ASN A 92 -4.09 -6.68 23.65
CA ASN A 92 -3.94 -5.47 22.86
C ASN A 92 -3.07 -5.71 21.62
N TYR A 93 -1.99 -6.47 21.75
CA TYR A 93 -1.15 -6.87 20.61
C TYR A 93 -1.96 -7.57 19.51
N TRP A 94 -2.69 -8.62 19.86
CA TRP A 94 -3.48 -9.37 18.87
C TRP A 94 -4.69 -8.57 18.36
N SER A 95 -5.27 -7.69 19.18
CA SER A 95 -6.31 -6.76 18.72
C SER A 95 -5.76 -5.79 17.67
N LEU A 96 -4.60 -5.19 17.92
CA LEU A 96 -3.92 -4.28 17.00
C LEU A 96 -3.61 -4.98 15.67
N LEU A 97 -3.02 -6.18 15.71
CA LEU A 97 -2.69 -6.93 14.50
C LEU A 97 -3.95 -7.30 13.69
N ARG A 98 -5.03 -7.76 14.34
CA ARG A 98 -6.29 -8.06 13.65
C ARG A 98 -6.91 -6.81 13.04
N GLN A 99 -7.02 -5.72 13.78
CA GLN A 99 -7.56 -4.46 13.28
C GLN A 99 -6.74 -3.92 12.09
N SER A 100 -5.44 -4.15 12.08
CA SER A 100 -4.55 -3.69 11.01
C SER A 100 -4.56 -4.60 9.79
N PHE A 101 -4.37 -5.90 9.97
CA PHE A 101 -4.02 -6.81 8.87
C PHE A 101 -5.12 -7.79 8.48
N ASP A 102 -6.16 -8.02 9.31
CA ASP A 102 -7.22 -8.97 8.96
C ASP A 102 -7.97 -8.47 7.71
N MET A 103 -7.79 -9.19 6.60
CA MET A 103 -8.37 -8.87 5.31
C MET A 103 -9.73 -9.56 5.09
N THR A 104 -10.24 -10.29 6.08
CA THR A 104 -11.53 -10.96 5.99
C THR A 104 -12.62 -9.91 5.81
N ASP A 105 -13.44 -10.07 4.78
CA ASP A 105 -14.56 -9.18 4.55
C ASP A 105 -15.51 -9.17 5.76
N GLY A 106 -15.81 -7.98 6.28
CA GLY A 106 -16.60 -7.81 7.49
C GLY A 106 -15.86 -7.89 8.82
N ALA A 107 -14.53 -8.10 8.85
CA ALA A 107 -13.74 -8.17 10.10
C ALA A 107 -13.62 -6.84 10.87
N ASN A 108 -14.22 -5.76 10.38
CA ASN A 108 -14.07 -4.40 10.91
C ASN A 108 -12.61 -3.95 11.05
N ALA A 109 -11.76 -4.42 10.13
CA ALA A 109 -10.33 -4.14 10.06
C ALA A 109 -9.98 -3.33 8.79
N ALA A 110 -8.78 -2.76 8.80
CA ALA A 110 -8.19 -2.09 7.64
C ALA A 110 -7.82 -3.09 6.53
N GLY A 111 -7.40 -4.30 6.90
CA GLY A 111 -6.98 -5.33 5.94
C GLY A 111 -5.74 -4.93 5.13
N LEU A 112 -4.76 -4.31 5.79
CA LEU A 112 -3.48 -3.96 5.19
C LEU A 112 -2.84 -5.22 4.58
N SER A 113 -2.39 -5.09 3.34
CA SER A 113 -2.04 -6.23 2.47
C SER A 113 -0.64 -6.10 1.87
N TYR A 114 0.12 -5.09 2.29
CA TYR A 114 1.48 -4.87 1.84
C TYR A 114 2.34 -4.38 3.01
N ILE A 115 3.53 -4.94 3.18
CA ILE A 115 4.47 -4.55 4.23
C ILE A 115 5.87 -4.43 3.64
N ARG A 116 6.51 -3.30 3.92
CA ARG A 116 7.93 -3.10 3.61
C ARG A 116 8.77 -3.55 4.80
N VAL A 117 9.91 -4.17 4.56
CA VAL A 117 10.81 -4.65 5.61
C VAL A 117 12.23 -4.22 5.26
N ALA A 118 12.91 -3.63 6.24
CA ALA A 118 14.28 -3.22 6.08
C ALA A 118 15.24 -4.41 6.09
N LEU A 119 16.26 -4.35 5.23
CA LEU A 119 17.41 -5.23 5.27
C LEU A 119 18.57 -4.53 5.95
N GLY A 120 18.98 -5.04 7.12
CA GLY A 120 19.95 -4.38 7.98
C GLY A 120 19.35 -3.22 8.76
N ALA A 121 20.23 -2.44 9.39
CA ALA A 121 19.83 -1.28 10.17
C ALA A 121 19.31 -0.12 9.30
N THR A 122 18.39 0.63 9.90
CA THR A 122 17.86 1.90 9.38
C THR A 122 18.12 3.03 10.39
N ASP A 123 17.61 4.22 10.10
CA ASP A 123 17.47 5.29 11.09
C ASP A 123 16.49 4.96 12.23
N PHE A 124 15.66 3.92 12.09
CA PHE A 124 14.74 3.35 13.09
C PHE A 124 15.19 1.97 13.59
N SER A 125 16.50 1.82 13.83
CA SER A 125 17.11 0.64 14.45
C SER A 125 17.84 1.01 15.74
N ALA A 126 17.98 0.07 16.69
CA ALA A 126 18.66 0.35 17.96
C ALA A 126 20.19 0.53 17.80
N SER A 127 20.78 -0.07 16.77
CA SER A 127 22.19 -0.01 16.43
C SER A 127 22.38 -0.22 14.93
N VAL A 128 23.55 0.17 14.41
CA VAL A 128 23.96 -0.13 13.02
C VAL A 128 24.39 -1.59 12.91
N TYR A 129 23.89 -2.30 11.90
CA TYR A 129 24.28 -3.66 11.55
C TYR A 129 23.92 -3.97 10.10
N SER A 130 24.63 -4.92 9.50
CA SER A 130 24.23 -5.57 8.24
C SER A 130 24.10 -7.09 8.45
N TYR A 131 23.76 -7.82 7.38
CA TYR A 131 23.79 -9.28 7.43
C TYR A 131 25.18 -9.85 7.18
N ASP A 132 26.20 -9.03 6.89
CA ASP A 132 27.58 -9.47 6.76
C ASP A 132 28.55 -8.35 7.17
N ASP A 133 28.81 -8.22 8.46
CA ASP A 133 29.73 -7.20 9.01
C ASP A 133 31.19 -7.67 9.05
N SER A 134 31.51 -8.82 8.44
CA SER A 134 32.88 -9.34 8.38
C SER A 134 33.66 -8.63 7.26
N ASN A 135 34.80 -8.03 7.61
CA ASN A 135 35.59 -7.26 6.65
C ASN A 135 36.06 -8.11 5.45
N SER A 136 35.85 -7.59 4.24
CA SER A 136 36.35 -8.16 2.96
C SER A 136 35.83 -9.58 2.63
N ASP A 137 34.62 -9.92 3.06
CA ASP A 137 34.00 -11.22 2.74
C ASP A 137 33.38 -11.26 1.33
N ASN A 138 34.23 -11.29 0.30
CA ASN A 138 33.79 -11.25 -1.10
C ASN A 138 32.92 -12.44 -1.52
N ILE A 139 32.96 -13.55 -0.77
CA ILE A 139 32.13 -14.74 -1.02
C ILE A 139 30.90 -14.82 -0.11
N LEU A 140 30.73 -13.82 0.77
CA LEU A 140 29.63 -13.70 1.74
C LEU A 140 29.48 -14.95 2.62
N SER A 141 30.59 -15.57 2.99
CA SER A 141 30.61 -16.80 3.79
C SER A 141 30.08 -16.62 5.22
N ASN A 142 30.18 -15.41 5.76
CA ASN A 142 29.72 -15.01 7.08
C ASN A 142 28.34 -14.34 7.05
N PHE A 143 27.68 -14.31 5.89
CA PHE A 143 26.31 -13.81 5.79
C PHE A 143 25.40 -14.53 6.79
N TYR A 144 24.73 -13.75 7.65
CA TYR A 144 23.84 -14.26 8.67
C TYR A 144 22.58 -13.41 8.82
N VAL A 145 21.47 -13.92 8.29
CA VAL A 145 20.15 -13.25 8.33
C VAL A 145 19.66 -12.96 9.77
N ASN A 146 20.15 -13.72 10.76
CA ASN A 146 19.83 -13.52 12.18
C ASN A 146 20.62 -12.40 12.84
N ASN A 147 21.45 -11.66 12.10
CA ASN A 147 21.91 -10.35 12.58
C ASN A 147 20.73 -9.38 12.73
N ALA A 148 19.65 -9.56 11.95
CA ALA A 148 18.39 -8.89 12.25
C ALA A 148 17.87 -9.31 13.62
N PRO A 149 17.27 -8.38 14.40
CA PRO A 149 16.70 -8.72 15.70
C PRO A 149 15.67 -9.85 15.58
N TRP A 150 15.72 -10.82 16.49
CA TRP A 150 14.83 -11.98 16.46
C TRP A 150 13.33 -11.61 16.47
N TYR A 151 12.99 -10.49 17.12
CA TYR A 151 11.61 -10.01 17.23
C TYR A 151 11.04 -9.55 15.88
N LEU A 152 11.87 -9.16 14.90
CA LEU A 152 11.43 -8.83 13.55
C LEU A 152 10.71 -10.04 12.92
N PHE A 153 11.38 -11.20 12.94
CA PHE A 153 10.81 -12.43 12.39
C PHE A 153 9.65 -12.97 13.22
N ALA A 154 9.68 -12.80 14.54
CA ALA A 154 8.57 -13.20 15.40
C ALA A 154 7.30 -12.42 15.06
N VAL A 155 7.40 -11.09 14.94
CA VAL A 155 6.27 -10.22 14.57
C VAL A 155 5.83 -10.45 13.13
N LEU A 156 6.74 -10.63 12.17
CA LEU A 156 6.36 -10.96 10.79
C LEU A 156 5.55 -12.25 10.72
N ARG A 157 5.95 -13.30 11.45
CA ARG A 157 5.20 -14.55 11.50
C ARG A 157 3.80 -14.36 12.08
N ASP A 158 3.68 -13.54 13.13
CA ASP A 158 2.38 -13.24 13.73
C ASP A 158 1.49 -12.43 12.77
N ILE A 159 2.04 -11.45 12.03
CA ILE A 159 1.33 -10.74 10.96
C ILE A 159 0.86 -11.72 9.87
N LEU A 160 1.74 -12.62 9.41
CA LEU A 160 1.41 -13.64 8.41
C LEU A 160 0.34 -14.63 8.89
N SER A 161 0.23 -14.85 10.20
CA SER A 161 -0.83 -15.68 10.79
C SER A 161 -2.20 -15.02 10.74
N VAL A 162 -2.24 -13.68 10.75
CA VAL A 162 -3.47 -12.89 10.59
C VAL A 162 -3.79 -12.67 9.12
N ASN A 163 -2.77 -12.42 8.30
CA ASN A 163 -2.89 -12.21 6.87
C ASN A 163 -1.79 -12.93 6.11
N SER A 164 -2.08 -14.18 5.70
CA SER A 164 -1.15 -14.98 4.90
C SER A 164 -1.04 -14.52 3.45
N ARG A 165 -1.76 -13.47 3.05
CA ARG A 165 -1.72 -12.87 1.71
C ARG A 165 -1.02 -11.51 1.67
N ILE A 166 -0.38 -11.10 2.77
CA ILE A 166 0.39 -9.86 2.79
C ILE A 166 1.59 -9.98 1.84
N MET A 167 1.85 -8.93 1.07
CA MET A 167 3.01 -8.84 0.20
C MET A 167 4.18 -8.27 0.99
N VAL A 168 5.28 -9.02 1.09
CA VAL A 168 6.50 -8.57 1.78
C VAL A 168 7.50 -8.02 0.77
N HIS A 169 7.88 -6.76 0.95
CA HIS A 169 8.82 -6.04 0.10
C HIS A 169 10.08 -5.69 0.89
N LEU A 170 11.21 -6.29 0.51
CA LEU A 170 12.50 -6.09 1.17
C LEU A 170 13.25 -4.89 0.60
N VAL A 171 13.80 -4.02 1.44
CA VAL A 171 14.61 -2.89 0.97
C VAL A 171 15.82 -2.64 1.90
N PRO A 172 17.05 -2.57 1.38
CA PRO A 172 18.23 -2.23 2.18
C PRO A 172 18.44 -0.71 2.31
N TRP A 173 18.88 -0.24 3.48
CA TRP A 173 19.29 1.16 3.69
C TRP A 173 20.73 1.42 3.27
N SER A 174 21.59 0.40 3.41
CA SER A 174 22.98 0.50 3.02
C SER A 174 23.57 -0.88 2.75
N PRO A 175 24.52 -1.01 1.80
CA PRO A 175 25.46 -2.11 1.78
C PRO A 175 26.23 -2.25 3.10
N PRO A 176 26.81 -3.44 3.38
CA PRO A 176 27.76 -3.61 4.49
C PRO A 176 28.90 -2.58 4.45
N ALA A 177 29.38 -2.16 5.63
CA ALA A 177 30.37 -1.09 5.77
C ALA A 177 31.67 -1.33 4.96
N TRP A 178 32.12 -2.59 4.86
CA TRP A 178 33.32 -2.93 4.08
C TRP A 178 33.12 -2.83 2.57
N MET A 179 31.89 -2.71 2.09
CA MET A 179 31.58 -2.44 0.68
C MET A 179 31.56 -0.94 0.33
N LYS A 180 31.73 -0.06 1.32
CA LYS A 180 31.41 1.37 1.23
C LYS A 180 32.65 2.25 1.19
N THR A 181 32.61 3.33 0.42
CA THR A 181 33.71 4.32 0.34
C THR A 181 33.96 5.05 1.67
N SER A 182 32.94 5.14 2.54
CA SER A 182 33.05 5.71 3.88
C SER A 182 33.66 4.74 4.91
N GLY A 183 33.77 3.44 4.59
CA GLY A 183 34.10 2.40 5.57
C GLY A 183 33.04 2.23 6.68
N SER A 184 31.85 2.81 6.48
CA SER A 184 30.71 2.79 7.39
C SER A 184 29.43 2.49 6.60
N MET A 185 28.41 1.93 7.25
CA MET A 185 27.08 1.87 6.64
C MET A 185 26.45 3.25 6.49
N ASN A 186 26.87 4.22 7.30
CA ASN A 186 26.40 5.59 7.20
C ASN A 186 27.17 6.31 6.08
N GLY A 187 26.41 6.86 5.14
CA GLY A 187 26.92 7.73 4.08
C GLY A 187 27.80 7.02 3.05
N GLY A 188 28.39 7.81 2.15
CA GLY A 188 29.26 7.32 1.08
C GLY A 188 28.51 6.52 0.02
N SER A 189 29.28 5.82 -0.81
CA SER A 189 28.80 5.10 -2.00
C SER A 189 29.30 3.66 -1.97
N LEU A 190 28.69 2.80 -2.78
CA LEU A 190 29.21 1.46 -3.04
C LEU A 190 30.54 1.58 -3.80
N ILE A 191 31.58 0.87 -3.37
CA ILE A 191 32.86 0.81 -4.09
C ILE A 191 32.68 -0.04 -5.36
N ASP A 192 33.22 0.41 -6.48
CA ASP A 192 33.07 -0.23 -7.79
C ASP A 192 33.41 -1.74 -7.79
N GLY A 193 34.46 -2.14 -7.05
CA GLY A 193 34.87 -3.54 -6.91
C GLY A 193 33.83 -4.45 -6.26
N TYR A 194 32.84 -3.90 -5.56
CA TYR A 194 31.77 -4.67 -4.90
C TYR A 194 30.43 -4.61 -5.64
N ILE A 195 30.33 -3.92 -6.77
CA ILE A 195 29.13 -3.91 -7.62
C ILE A 195 28.74 -5.33 -8.06
N SER A 196 29.72 -6.22 -8.29
CA SER A 196 29.48 -7.63 -8.62
C SER A 196 29.19 -8.53 -7.42
N VAL A 197 29.46 -8.07 -6.19
CA VAL A 197 29.28 -8.85 -4.95
C VAL A 197 27.92 -8.55 -4.32
N TYR A 198 27.51 -7.28 -4.32
CA TYR A 198 26.27 -6.82 -3.68
C TYR A 198 24.99 -7.53 -4.16
N PRO A 199 24.80 -7.89 -5.45
CA PRO A 199 23.66 -8.70 -5.89
C PRO A 199 23.54 -10.04 -5.14
N THR A 200 24.65 -10.69 -4.81
CA THR A 200 24.66 -11.94 -4.05
C THR A 200 24.23 -11.72 -2.60
N TYR A 201 24.58 -10.57 -2.00
CA TYR A 201 24.09 -10.19 -0.67
C TYR A 201 22.56 -10.05 -0.65
N LEU A 202 22.00 -9.41 -1.67
CA LEU A 202 20.55 -9.26 -1.83
C LEU A 202 19.85 -10.61 -2.07
N LEU A 203 20.42 -11.50 -2.91
CA LEU A 203 19.91 -12.86 -3.08
C LEU A 203 19.91 -13.63 -1.74
N LYS A 204 21.02 -13.58 -0.98
CA LYS A 204 21.13 -14.25 0.32
C LYS A 204 20.11 -13.73 1.33
N ALA A 205 19.76 -12.44 1.27
CA ALA A 205 18.67 -11.89 2.07
C ALA A 205 17.32 -12.49 1.68
N VAL A 206 16.99 -12.57 0.39
CA VAL A 206 15.75 -13.23 -0.09
C VAL A 206 15.69 -14.70 0.37
N GLN A 207 16.80 -15.43 0.22
CA GLN A 207 16.93 -16.82 0.69
C GLN A 207 16.77 -16.93 2.22
N GLY A 208 17.41 -16.05 2.97
CA GLY A 208 17.38 -16.04 4.43
C GLY A 208 15.97 -15.78 4.99
N PHE A 209 15.25 -14.80 4.43
CA PHE A 209 13.86 -14.53 4.82
C PHE A 209 12.92 -15.67 4.40
N SER A 210 13.09 -16.20 3.18
CA SER A 210 12.31 -17.35 2.71
C SER A 210 12.54 -18.59 3.57
N GLY A 211 13.78 -18.85 3.99
CA GLY A 211 14.13 -19.92 4.94
C GLY A 211 13.54 -19.74 6.34
N LYS A 212 13.03 -18.55 6.67
CA LYS A 212 12.24 -18.28 7.88
C LYS A 212 10.72 -18.34 7.65
N GLY A 213 10.28 -18.80 6.48
CA GLY A 213 8.87 -18.91 6.11
C GLY A 213 8.22 -17.57 5.75
N VAL A 214 9.01 -16.54 5.42
CA VAL A 214 8.48 -15.24 4.98
C VAL A 214 8.40 -15.24 3.44
N PRO A 215 7.20 -15.21 2.83
CA PRO A 215 7.08 -15.18 1.38
C PRO A 215 7.45 -13.80 0.85
N ILE A 216 8.48 -13.73 0.01
CA ILE A 216 8.96 -12.46 -0.56
C ILE A 216 8.23 -12.15 -1.86
N TYR A 217 7.59 -10.99 -1.90
CA TYR A 217 6.92 -10.48 -3.10
C TYR A 217 7.89 -9.65 -3.96
N ALA A 218 8.65 -8.76 -3.32
CA ALA A 218 9.54 -7.84 -4.01
C ALA A 218 10.81 -7.55 -3.21
N ILE A 219 11.85 -7.11 -3.91
CA ILE A 219 13.08 -6.55 -3.35
C ILE A 219 13.49 -5.31 -4.15
N SER A 220 13.92 -4.26 -3.46
CA SER A 220 14.58 -3.11 -4.09
C SER A 220 16.09 -3.12 -3.84
N ILE A 221 16.84 -2.39 -4.66
CA ILE A 221 18.31 -2.42 -4.62
C ILE A 221 18.87 -1.56 -3.49
N GLN A 222 18.30 -0.37 -3.27
CA GLN A 222 18.80 0.62 -2.33
C GLN A 222 17.67 1.58 -1.96
N ASN A 223 17.46 1.85 -0.68
CA ASN A 223 16.59 2.93 -0.22
C ASN A 223 17.20 4.29 -0.59
N GLU A 224 16.43 5.18 -1.20
CA GLU A 224 16.79 6.57 -1.49
C GLU A 224 18.21 6.74 -2.08
N PRO A 225 18.51 6.10 -3.22
CA PRO A 225 19.86 6.00 -3.79
C PRO A 225 20.47 7.35 -4.20
N GLN A 226 19.69 8.44 -4.23
CA GLN A 226 20.24 9.78 -4.47
C GLN A 226 20.56 10.53 -3.18
N TYR A 227 20.37 9.90 -2.01
CA TYR A 227 20.61 10.47 -0.70
C TYR A 227 21.72 9.72 0.06
N SER A 228 22.55 10.47 0.79
CA SER A 228 23.66 9.95 1.59
C SER A 228 23.95 10.89 2.75
N THR A 229 24.00 10.35 3.96
CA THR A 229 24.24 11.06 5.23
C THR A 229 25.11 10.24 6.16
N ASP A 230 25.97 10.87 6.95
CA ASP A 230 26.79 10.21 7.97
C ASP A 230 26.01 9.91 9.27
N GLY A 231 24.79 10.43 9.41
CA GLY A 231 23.95 10.26 10.60
C GLY A 231 23.29 8.89 10.75
N TYR A 232 23.03 8.18 9.66
CA TYR A 232 22.37 6.86 9.66
C TYR A 232 22.67 6.07 8.37
N PRO A 233 22.37 4.75 8.34
CA PRO A 233 22.63 3.92 7.17
C PRO A 233 22.03 4.50 5.90
N SER A 234 22.88 4.78 4.91
CA SER A 234 22.49 5.36 3.62
C SER A 234 23.54 5.07 2.56
N CYS A 235 23.17 5.13 1.28
CA CYS A 235 24.12 4.93 0.19
C CYS A 235 23.75 5.72 -1.06
N TRP A 236 24.65 6.60 -1.47
CA TRP A 236 24.56 7.19 -2.79
C TRP A 236 24.90 6.14 -3.85
N MET A 237 24.01 5.97 -4.84
CA MET A 237 24.10 4.99 -5.91
C MET A 237 23.59 5.60 -7.22
N PRO A 238 24.43 5.72 -8.27
CA PRO A 238 23.98 6.14 -9.60
C PRO A 238 23.00 5.14 -10.23
N ALA A 239 22.13 5.63 -11.12
CA ALA A 239 21.21 4.80 -11.90
C ALA A 239 21.93 3.69 -12.68
N ALA A 240 23.11 3.98 -13.26
CA ALA A 240 23.91 2.98 -13.98
C ALA A 240 24.37 1.83 -13.07
N THR A 241 24.74 2.13 -11.83
CA THR A 241 25.14 1.15 -10.81
C THR A 241 23.93 0.33 -10.36
N GLU A 242 22.80 0.97 -10.08
CA GLU A 242 21.55 0.26 -9.73
C GLU A 242 21.14 -0.70 -10.86
N ALA A 243 21.22 -0.25 -12.11
CA ALA A 243 20.90 -1.07 -13.28
C ALA A 243 21.82 -2.31 -13.41
N GLN A 244 23.13 -2.15 -13.16
CA GLN A 244 24.08 -3.27 -13.18
C GLN A 244 23.82 -4.29 -12.07
N ILE A 245 23.53 -3.81 -10.86
CA ILE A 245 23.16 -4.66 -9.72
C ILE A 245 21.87 -5.39 -10.04
N GLY A 246 20.85 -4.68 -10.57
CA GLY A 246 19.55 -5.23 -10.95
C GLY A 246 19.66 -6.37 -11.96
N ARG A 247 20.41 -6.21 -13.06
CA ARG A 247 20.62 -7.28 -14.07
C ARG A 247 21.22 -8.54 -13.44
N THR A 248 22.22 -8.35 -12.59
CA THR A 248 22.90 -9.46 -11.92
C THR A 248 21.98 -10.13 -10.90
N LEU A 249 21.26 -9.34 -10.09
CA LEU A 249 20.30 -9.83 -9.11
C LEU A 249 19.16 -10.61 -9.77
N ARG A 250 18.58 -10.10 -10.87
CA ARG A 250 17.54 -10.80 -11.63
C ARG A 250 18.02 -12.19 -12.05
N THR A 251 19.20 -12.26 -12.67
CA THR A 251 19.83 -13.53 -13.09
C THR A 251 20.03 -14.48 -11.91
N LEU A 252 20.52 -13.95 -10.78
CA LEU A 252 20.73 -14.72 -9.55
C LEU A 252 19.41 -15.26 -8.99
N LEU A 253 18.36 -14.45 -8.92
CA LEU A 253 17.04 -14.86 -8.45
C LEU A 253 16.44 -15.95 -9.34
N ASP A 254 16.52 -15.79 -10.66
CA ASP A 254 16.01 -16.79 -11.62
C ASP A 254 16.71 -18.14 -11.46
N ASN A 255 18.04 -18.12 -11.38
CA ASN A 255 18.85 -19.34 -11.22
C ASN A 255 18.69 -20.02 -9.85
N ASN A 256 18.10 -19.34 -8.87
CA ASN A 256 17.92 -19.86 -7.50
C ASN A 256 16.45 -20.09 -7.13
N GLY A 257 15.54 -20.13 -8.11
CA GLY A 257 14.12 -20.47 -7.88
C GLY A 257 13.26 -19.32 -7.36
N PHE A 258 13.75 -18.08 -7.43
CA PHE A 258 13.04 -16.85 -7.02
C PHE A 258 12.62 -16.01 -8.23
N SER A 259 12.26 -16.65 -9.35
CA SER A 259 11.84 -15.96 -10.58
C SER A 259 10.59 -15.09 -10.39
N SER A 260 9.73 -15.42 -9.43
CA SER A 260 8.53 -14.67 -9.08
C SER A 260 8.79 -13.42 -8.22
N VAL A 261 9.95 -13.32 -7.56
CA VAL A 261 10.30 -12.14 -6.76
C VAL A 261 10.56 -10.97 -7.69
N LYS A 262 9.80 -9.88 -7.52
CA LYS A 262 9.98 -8.66 -8.32
C LYS A 262 11.20 -7.88 -7.86
N VAL A 263 11.97 -7.35 -8.82
CA VAL A 263 13.01 -6.35 -8.54
C VAL A 263 12.44 -4.97 -8.85
N ILE A 264 12.48 -4.07 -7.88
CA ILE A 264 11.93 -2.71 -7.98
C ILE A 264 13.07 -1.70 -7.93
N ALA A 265 13.04 -0.72 -8.84
CA ALA A 265 14.06 0.32 -8.94
C ALA A 265 13.68 1.58 -8.15
N TYR A 266 14.67 2.46 -8.00
CA TYR A 266 14.55 3.86 -7.61
C TYR A 266 14.31 4.17 -6.14
N GLU A 267 13.24 3.67 -5.49
CA GLU A 267 12.96 3.90 -4.04
C GLU A 267 13.23 5.34 -3.55
N HIS A 268 12.76 6.37 -4.27
CA HIS A 268 13.04 7.75 -3.90
C HIS A 268 11.98 8.75 -4.37
N ASN A 269 12.23 10.04 -4.23
CA ASN A 269 11.22 11.09 -4.32
C ASN A 269 10.61 11.29 -5.71
N TRP A 270 9.40 11.84 -5.78
CA TRP A 270 8.73 12.12 -7.04
C TRP A 270 9.46 13.11 -7.95
N ASN A 271 10.27 14.01 -7.39
CA ASN A 271 10.93 15.08 -8.14
C ASN A 271 11.85 14.62 -9.27
N ASN A 272 12.40 13.39 -9.22
CA ASN A 272 13.26 12.86 -10.30
C ASN A 272 12.59 11.71 -11.08
N ALA A 273 11.26 11.60 -11.07
CA ALA A 273 10.55 10.55 -11.79
C ALA A 273 10.82 10.48 -13.31
N ALA A 274 11.19 11.60 -13.93
CA ALA A 274 11.50 11.66 -15.36
C ALA A 274 12.96 11.31 -15.70
N THR A 275 13.82 11.11 -14.70
CA THR A 275 15.27 10.94 -14.90
C THR A 275 15.77 9.61 -14.35
N TYR A 276 16.03 9.51 -13.06
CA TYR A 276 16.71 8.35 -12.45
C TYR A 276 16.05 7.00 -12.79
N PRO A 277 14.75 6.76 -12.51
CA PRO A 277 14.11 5.48 -12.86
C PRO A 277 14.04 5.25 -14.37
N VAL A 278 13.99 6.32 -15.18
CA VAL A 278 14.00 6.20 -16.64
C VAL A 278 15.36 5.70 -17.13
N GLU A 279 16.46 6.22 -16.60
CA GLU A 279 17.83 5.78 -16.91
C GLU A 279 18.07 4.32 -16.50
N VAL A 280 17.58 3.90 -15.33
CA VAL A 280 17.65 2.50 -14.89
C VAL A 280 16.93 1.59 -15.89
N MET A 281 15.72 1.96 -16.31
CA MET A 281 14.97 1.18 -17.30
C MET A 281 15.65 1.18 -18.67
N GLN A 282 16.27 2.27 -19.12
CA GLN A 282 17.03 2.29 -20.38
C GLN A 282 18.18 1.28 -20.36
N ALA A 283 18.87 1.14 -19.22
CA ALA A 283 20.02 0.26 -19.07
C ALA A 283 19.65 -1.20 -18.75
N ALA A 284 18.55 -1.45 -18.05
CA ALA A 284 18.25 -2.76 -17.45
C ALA A 284 16.76 -3.12 -17.41
N ARG A 285 15.97 -2.66 -18.39
CA ARG A 285 14.51 -2.84 -18.46
C ARG A 285 14.00 -4.22 -18.00
N ASP A 286 14.61 -5.30 -18.47
CA ASP A 286 14.12 -6.66 -18.23
C ASP A 286 14.41 -7.17 -16.81
N ALA A 287 15.32 -6.52 -16.09
CA ALA A 287 15.62 -6.86 -14.70
C ALA A 287 14.53 -6.40 -13.73
N PHE A 288 13.86 -5.29 -14.05
CA PHE A 288 12.96 -4.59 -13.12
C PHE A 288 11.49 -4.73 -13.52
N ALA A 289 10.62 -4.98 -12.53
CA ALA A 289 9.18 -4.97 -12.73
C ALA A 289 8.62 -3.53 -12.82
N GLY A 290 9.27 -2.58 -12.17
CA GLY A 290 8.82 -1.21 -12.06
C GLY A 290 9.76 -0.33 -11.23
N ALA A 291 9.27 0.86 -10.89
CA ALA A 291 9.94 1.80 -10.01
C ALA A 291 9.06 2.19 -8.82
N SER A 292 9.67 2.58 -7.71
CA SER A 292 8.99 3.04 -6.51
C SER A 292 9.28 4.48 -6.17
N PHE A 293 8.31 5.13 -5.50
CA PHE A 293 8.35 6.55 -5.18
C PHE A 293 8.03 6.87 -3.72
N HIS A 294 8.65 7.93 -3.21
CA HIS A 294 8.47 8.51 -1.88
C HIS A 294 7.88 9.93 -1.97
N CYS A 295 7.29 10.42 -0.88
CA CYS A 295 6.54 11.69 -0.86
C CYS A 295 7.33 12.92 -0.40
N TYR A 296 8.62 12.80 -0.09
CA TYR A 296 9.34 13.86 0.63
C TYR A 296 9.65 15.07 -0.25
N GLU A 297 9.80 14.86 -1.56
CA GLU A 297 10.05 15.93 -2.52
C GLU A 297 9.28 15.72 -3.84
N GLY A 298 8.83 16.83 -4.44
CA GLY A 298 8.03 16.82 -5.67
C GLY A 298 6.54 16.57 -5.41
N SER A 299 5.76 16.55 -6.48
CA SER A 299 4.32 16.28 -6.45
C SER A 299 3.99 14.91 -7.02
N VAL A 300 2.92 14.29 -6.51
CA VAL A 300 2.47 12.95 -6.92
C VAL A 300 2.31 12.78 -8.44
N SER A 301 1.86 13.82 -9.15
CA SER A 301 1.67 13.78 -10.60
C SER A 301 2.96 13.56 -11.39
N LEU A 302 4.14 13.84 -10.81
CA LEU A 302 5.41 13.67 -11.52
C LEU A 302 5.70 12.21 -11.87
N GLN A 303 5.17 11.24 -11.11
CA GLN A 303 5.36 9.81 -11.43
C GLN A 303 4.69 9.40 -12.75
N GLU A 304 3.75 10.19 -13.29
CA GLU A 304 3.21 9.96 -14.64
C GLU A 304 4.26 10.10 -15.74
N SER A 305 5.33 10.87 -15.51
CA SER A 305 6.43 10.97 -16.47
C SER A 305 7.13 9.62 -16.67
N PHE A 306 7.33 8.86 -15.58
CA PHE A 306 7.83 7.50 -15.65
C PHE A 306 6.85 6.57 -16.36
N HIS A 307 5.57 6.62 -15.99
CA HIS A 307 4.54 5.81 -16.67
C HIS A 307 4.47 6.12 -18.18
N SER A 308 4.58 7.38 -18.56
CA SER A 308 4.56 7.80 -19.97
C SER A 308 5.75 7.26 -20.75
N ALA A 309 6.94 7.19 -20.12
CA ALA A 309 8.14 6.62 -20.71
C ALA A 309 8.08 5.07 -20.78
N TYR A 310 7.48 4.43 -19.78
CA TYR A 310 7.40 2.97 -19.64
C TYR A 310 6.01 2.50 -19.19
N PRO A 311 5.00 2.55 -20.07
CA PRO A 311 3.61 2.30 -19.70
C PRO A 311 3.33 0.84 -19.31
N ASP A 312 4.22 -0.09 -19.65
CA ASP A 312 4.13 -1.49 -19.25
C ASP A 312 4.82 -1.80 -17.91
N LYS A 313 5.52 -0.82 -17.32
CA LYS A 313 6.20 -0.97 -16.03
C LYS A 313 5.29 -0.52 -14.89
N GLU A 314 5.48 -1.18 -13.76
CA GLU A 314 4.69 -0.93 -12.55
C GLU A 314 5.20 0.32 -11.82
N ILE A 315 4.28 0.99 -11.13
CA ILE A 315 4.61 2.06 -10.19
C ILE A 315 4.20 1.61 -8.80
N TYR A 316 5.07 1.85 -7.82
CA TYR A 316 4.84 1.60 -6.41
C TYR A 316 5.01 2.90 -5.62
N PHE A 317 4.13 3.15 -4.66
CA PHE A 317 4.36 4.18 -3.65
C PHE A 317 4.71 3.47 -2.34
N THR A 318 5.93 3.67 -1.86
CA THR A 318 6.56 2.79 -0.85
C THR A 318 6.92 3.48 0.44
N GLU A 319 6.92 4.82 0.49
CA GLU A 319 7.26 5.52 1.72
C GLU A 319 6.70 6.94 1.82
N CYS A 320 6.16 7.25 3.00
CA CYS A 320 5.87 8.59 3.48
C CYS A 320 5.89 8.60 4.99
N SER A 321 6.38 9.67 5.61
CA SER A 321 6.42 9.76 7.08
C SER A 321 5.29 10.64 7.62
N GLY A 322 4.60 10.15 8.65
CA GLY A 322 3.77 11.00 9.49
C GLY A 322 4.64 11.91 10.36
N THR A 323 4.15 13.09 10.71
CA THR A 323 4.88 14.04 11.56
C THR A 323 4.26 14.09 12.96
N LEU A 324 5.08 14.26 14.00
CA LEU A 324 4.57 14.50 15.35
C LEU A 324 3.99 15.91 15.46
N GLY A 325 2.83 16.04 16.12
CA GLY A 325 2.19 17.33 16.35
C GLY A 325 1.49 17.95 15.14
N SER A 326 1.46 17.28 13.98
CA SER A 326 0.71 17.72 12.82
C SER A 326 -0.81 17.63 13.03
N ASP A 327 -1.56 18.46 12.31
CA ASP A 327 -3.00 18.52 12.43
C ASP A 327 -3.69 17.30 11.83
N TRP A 328 -4.65 16.75 12.58
CA TRP A 328 -5.41 15.56 12.21
C TRP A 328 -6.11 15.69 10.85
N TRP A 329 -6.79 16.80 10.63
CA TRP A 329 -7.65 16.91 9.46
C TRP A 329 -6.85 17.34 8.23
N GLN A 330 -5.87 18.22 8.40
CA GLN A 330 -4.96 18.62 7.33
C GLN A 330 -4.18 17.43 6.78
N ASP A 331 -3.68 16.56 7.66
CA ASP A 331 -2.97 15.35 7.25
C ASP A 331 -3.90 14.38 6.51
N ILE A 332 -5.11 14.13 6.99
CA ILE A 332 -6.05 13.23 6.28
C ILE A 332 -6.37 13.77 4.88
N LYS A 333 -6.64 15.08 4.74
CA LYS A 333 -6.87 15.69 3.43
C LYS A 333 -5.67 15.45 2.50
N TRP A 334 -4.47 15.73 2.99
CA TRP A 334 -3.25 15.57 2.21
C TRP A 334 -2.98 14.10 1.85
N TYR A 335 -3.12 13.17 2.80
CA TYR A 335 -2.94 11.73 2.56
C TYR A 335 -3.94 11.18 1.55
N MET A 336 -5.21 11.55 1.65
CA MET A 336 -6.23 11.13 0.69
C MET A 336 -5.93 11.69 -0.70
N ASP A 337 -5.61 12.98 -0.80
CA ASP A 337 -5.42 13.65 -2.08
C ASP A 337 -4.14 13.22 -2.81
N ASN A 338 -3.05 12.99 -2.07
CA ASN A 338 -1.74 12.68 -2.63
C ASN A 338 -1.41 11.19 -2.60
N LEU A 339 -1.73 10.47 -1.52
CA LEU A 339 -1.28 9.09 -1.34
C LEU A 339 -2.36 8.08 -1.71
N TRP A 340 -3.51 8.12 -1.04
CA TRP A 340 -4.49 7.03 -1.08
C TRP A 340 -5.43 7.07 -2.29
N ILE A 341 -5.69 8.26 -2.85
CA ILE A 341 -6.36 8.45 -4.14
C ILE A 341 -5.35 8.95 -5.17
N GLY A 342 -4.55 9.96 -4.83
CA GLY A 342 -3.60 10.61 -5.75
C GLY A 342 -2.61 9.65 -6.40
N SER A 343 -1.83 8.93 -5.60
CA SER A 343 -0.79 8.05 -6.16
C SER A 343 -1.38 6.95 -7.06
N LEU A 344 -2.56 6.43 -6.70
CA LEU A 344 -3.27 5.44 -7.50
C LEU A 344 -3.83 6.05 -8.78
N GLU A 345 -4.20 7.32 -8.77
CA GLU A 345 -4.57 8.03 -9.99
C GLU A 345 -3.43 8.18 -10.97
N HIS A 346 -2.23 8.35 -10.44
CA HIS A 346 -1.00 8.38 -11.18
C HIS A 346 -0.32 7.00 -11.27
N TRP A 347 -1.12 5.93 -11.42
CA TRP A 347 -0.68 4.57 -11.75
C TRP A 347 0.01 3.74 -10.65
N SER A 348 0.14 4.25 -9.42
CA SER A 348 0.67 3.43 -8.33
C SER A 348 -0.21 2.21 -8.06
N LYS A 349 0.42 1.07 -7.80
CA LYS A 349 -0.22 -0.17 -7.35
C LYS A 349 -0.32 -0.25 -5.82
N THR A 350 0.40 0.58 -5.08
CA THR A 350 0.48 0.53 -3.61
C THR A 350 0.36 1.90 -2.96
N GLY A 351 0.14 1.91 -1.64
CA GLY A 351 0.36 3.10 -0.83
C GLY A 351 0.88 2.74 0.56
N LEU A 352 2.13 3.09 0.88
CA LEU A 352 2.76 2.74 2.17
C LEU A 352 3.19 3.97 2.99
N MET A 353 3.01 3.90 4.30
CA MET A 353 3.67 4.79 5.27
C MET A 353 5.03 4.24 5.70
N TRP A 354 5.83 5.08 6.34
CA TRP A 354 7.15 4.71 6.83
C TRP A 354 7.06 3.77 8.05
N ASN A 355 7.07 4.27 9.28
CA ASN A 355 6.99 3.40 10.45
C ASN A 355 5.56 2.89 10.71
N PHE A 356 5.39 1.57 10.84
CA PHE A 356 4.11 1.01 11.28
C PHE A 356 3.81 1.36 12.74
N ALA A 357 4.78 1.26 13.65
CA ALA A 357 4.60 1.58 15.05
C ALA A 357 5.77 2.40 15.61
N LEU A 358 5.46 3.45 16.37
CA LEU A 358 6.40 4.22 17.18
C LEU A 358 5.77 4.51 18.55
N ASP A 359 6.57 4.97 19.51
CA ASP A 359 6.02 5.50 20.76
C ASP A 359 5.52 6.95 20.58
N GLY A 360 4.95 7.53 21.64
CA GLY A 360 4.43 8.90 21.63
C GLY A 360 5.47 10.00 21.37
N ASN A 361 6.76 9.66 21.41
CA ASN A 361 7.89 10.55 21.12
C ASN A 361 8.56 10.25 19.77
N GLY A 362 8.01 9.33 18.97
CA GLY A 362 8.58 8.93 17.69
C GLY A 362 9.81 8.00 17.82
N ASN A 363 9.93 7.27 18.93
CA ASN A 363 11.04 6.37 19.25
C ASN A 363 10.60 4.89 19.20
N PRO A 364 11.55 3.92 19.26
CA PRO A 364 13.01 4.10 19.25
C PRO A 364 13.55 4.51 17.87
N ARG A 365 14.67 5.23 17.88
CA ARG A 365 15.44 5.61 16.69
C ARG A 365 16.91 5.31 16.91
N LEU A 366 17.68 5.25 15.82
CA LEU A 366 19.11 5.07 15.89
C LEU A 366 19.76 6.22 16.68
N PRO A 367 20.55 5.92 17.73
CA PRO A 367 21.23 6.94 18.51
C PRO A 367 22.11 7.83 17.62
N GLY A 368 21.91 9.14 17.70
CA GLY A 368 22.64 10.11 16.88
C GLY A 368 22.07 10.34 15.47
N SER A 369 21.00 9.63 15.08
CA SER A 369 20.35 9.88 13.79
C SER A 369 19.87 11.32 13.65
N ASN A 370 20.10 11.88 12.46
CA ASN A 370 19.60 13.19 12.04
C ASN A 370 18.30 13.11 11.22
N SER A 371 17.73 11.90 11.04
CA SER A 371 16.43 11.71 10.37
C SER A 371 15.27 12.27 11.18
N CYS A 372 14.14 12.54 10.50
CA CYS A 372 12.89 12.92 11.14
C CYS A 372 13.05 14.07 12.16
N THR A 373 13.67 15.19 11.75
CA THR A 373 14.02 16.28 12.68
C THR A 373 12.82 16.86 13.44
N ALA A 374 11.64 16.94 12.80
CA ALA A 374 10.39 17.36 13.44
C ALA A 374 9.71 16.24 14.26
N GLY A 375 10.29 15.05 14.29
CA GLY A 375 9.74 13.83 14.85
C GLY A 375 8.82 13.10 13.86
N CYS A 376 9.08 11.82 13.65
CA CYS A 376 8.21 10.96 12.86
C CYS A 376 7.15 10.30 13.75
N ARG A 377 5.97 10.10 13.18
CA ARG A 377 4.84 9.43 13.82
C ARG A 377 4.52 8.13 13.07
N GLY A 378 4.39 7.04 13.82
CA GLY A 378 4.01 5.75 13.25
C GLY A 378 2.53 5.70 12.89
N VAL A 379 2.13 4.72 12.08
CA VAL A 379 0.71 4.41 11.83
C VAL A 379 -0.04 4.11 13.14
N VAL A 380 0.67 3.50 14.10
CA VAL A 380 0.21 3.22 15.45
C VAL A 380 1.16 3.86 16.48
N THR A 381 0.59 4.43 17.53
CA THR A 381 1.35 4.79 18.73
C THR A 381 1.19 3.70 19.78
N ILE A 382 2.30 3.16 20.27
CA ILE A 382 2.34 2.17 21.36
C ILE A 382 2.90 2.82 22.62
N ASN A 383 2.15 2.76 23.71
CA ASN A 383 2.54 3.35 24.98
C ASN A 383 3.29 2.33 25.85
N ASN A 384 4.14 2.84 26.74
CA ASN A 384 4.95 2.00 27.62
C ASN A 384 4.11 1.15 28.60
N ASP A 385 2.87 1.57 28.90
CA ASP A 385 1.92 0.87 29.77
C ASP A 385 1.19 -0.31 29.09
N GLY A 386 1.46 -0.59 27.81
CA GLY A 386 0.80 -1.65 27.05
C GLY A 386 -0.55 -1.23 26.43
N SER A 387 -0.88 0.06 26.43
CA SER A 387 -1.96 0.62 25.61
C SER A 387 -1.45 1.07 24.23
N TYR A 388 -2.36 1.25 23.27
CA TYR A 388 -2.05 1.75 21.94
C TYR A 388 -3.20 2.60 21.39
N PHE A 389 -2.92 3.42 20.39
CA PHE A 389 -3.94 4.07 19.58
C PHE A 389 -3.48 4.25 18.13
N PHE A 390 -4.43 4.22 17.20
CA PHE A 390 -4.19 4.47 15.78
C PHE A 390 -4.10 5.97 15.49
N ASN A 391 -3.19 6.34 14.59
CA ASN A 391 -2.99 7.71 14.15
C ASN A 391 -3.78 8.04 12.87
N GLN A 392 -3.78 9.30 12.40
CA GLN A 392 -4.54 9.68 11.19
C GLN A 392 -4.11 8.93 9.93
N GLU A 393 -2.85 8.50 9.87
CA GLU A 393 -2.30 7.61 8.85
C GLU A 393 -3.14 6.35 8.73
N TYR A 394 -3.43 5.69 9.86
CA TYR A 394 -4.22 4.48 9.89
C TYR A 394 -5.64 4.73 9.37
N TYR A 395 -6.34 5.74 9.89
CA TYR A 395 -7.77 5.88 9.59
C TYR A 395 -8.05 6.32 8.15
N SER A 396 -7.18 7.14 7.56
CA SER A 396 -7.27 7.51 6.15
C SER A 396 -6.90 6.33 5.25
N MET A 397 -5.81 5.62 5.56
CA MET A 397 -5.35 4.44 4.80
C MET A 397 -6.33 3.28 4.88
N ALA A 398 -6.94 3.04 6.05
CA ALA A 398 -7.89 1.95 6.26
C ALA A 398 -9.16 2.12 5.42
N GLN A 399 -9.64 3.36 5.23
CA GLN A 399 -10.74 3.65 4.31
C GLN A 399 -10.40 3.22 2.88
N ALA A 400 -9.21 3.61 2.40
CA ALA A 400 -8.75 3.25 1.06
C ALA A 400 -8.57 1.72 0.90
N SER A 401 -7.98 1.07 1.90
CA SER A 401 -7.77 -0.37 1.90
C SER A 401 -9.07 -1.16 1.83
N LYS A 402 -10.10 -0.80 2.61
CA LYS A 402 -11.41 -1.47 2.57
C LYS A 402 -12.06 -1.49 1.19
N ALA A 403 -11.80 -0.51 0.34
CA ALA A 403 -12.37 -0.47 -1.00
C ALA A 403 -11.82 -1.57 -1.92
N ILE A 404 -10.61 -2.06 -1.65
CA ILE A 404 -9.85 -2.95 -2.52
C ILE A 404 -9.60 -4.35 -1.96
N ILE A 405 -9.91 -4.62 -0.68
CA ILE A 405 -9.69 -5.96 -0.11
C ILE A 405 -10.56 -7.01 -0.81
N PRO A 406 -10.05 -8.22 -1.09
CA PRO A 406 -10.84 -9.30 -1.69
C PRO A 406 -12.13 -9.56 -0.91
N LYS A 407 -13.24 -9.75 -1.64
CA LYS A 407 -14.54 -10.05 -1.02
C LYS A 407 -14.64 -11.48 -0.51
N ASP A 408 -13.93 -12.40 -1.16
CA ASP A 408 -13.83 -13.80 -0.77
C ASP A 408 -12.37 -14.17 -0.57
N TRP A 409 -12.14 -15.18 0.27
CA TRP A 409 -10.84 -15.80 0.39
C TRP A 409 -10.35 -16.30 -0.98
N GLY A 410 -9.09 -16.02 -1.33
CA GLY A 410 -8.53 -16.35 -2.65
C GLY A 410 -9.01 -15.47 -3.82
N GLY A 411 -9.97 -14.56 -3.60
CA GLY A 411 -10.41 -13.60 -4.61
C GLY A 411 -9.34 -12.56 -4.98
N PRO A 412 -9.51 -11.85 -6.12
CA PRO A 412 -8.60 -10.80 -6.55
C PRO A 412 -8.72 -9.54 -5.66
N PHE A 413 -7.65 -8.75 -5.61
CA PHE A 413 -7.70 -7.39 -5.08
C PHE A 413 -8.43 -6.44 -6.03
N GLY A 414 -8.83 -5.28 -5.51
CA GLY A 414 -9.52 -4.24 -6.27
C GLY A 414 -8.68 -3.71 -7.44
N GLN A 415 -9.36 -3.43 -8.54
CA GLN A 415 -8.80 -2.77 -9.72
C GLN A 415 -9.37 -1.37 -9.83
N ARG A 416 -8.54 -0.37 -10.12
CA ARG A 416 -9.00 1.00 -10.33
C ARG A 416 -9.83 1.09 -11.61
N ILE A 417 -10.94 1.82 -11.55
CA ILE A 417 -11.86 2.06 -12.68
C ILE A 417 -12.11 3.55 -12.87
N GLY A 418 -12.71 3.92 -14.01
CA GLY A 418 -13.02 5.31 -14.32
C GLY A 418 -14.00 5.95 -13.35
N VAL A 419 -13.71 7.18 -12.94
CA VAL A 419 -14.63 8.02 -12.17
C VAL A 419 -14.47 9.47 -12.58
N THR A 420 -15.58 10.22 -12.59
CA THR A 420 -15.58 11.66 -12.84
C THR A 420 -16.49 12.35 -11.83
N VAL A 421 -16.00 13.45 -11.24
CA VAL A 421 -16.78 14.31 -10.35
C VAL A 421 -17.14 15.59 -11.11
N SER A 422 -18.41 15.97 -11.14
CA SER A 422 -18.92 17.13 -11.89
C SER A 422 -20.06 17.84 -11.15
N GLY A 423 -20.43 19.04 -11.62
CA GLY A 423 -21.43 19.91 -10.99
C GLY A 423 -20.81 21.12 -10.30
N SER A 424 -21.64 22.04 -9.78
CA SER A 424 -21.18 23.29 -9.18
C SER A 424 -20.33 23.10 -7.92
N ASN A 425 -20.54 21.98 -7.22
CA ASN A 425 -19.84 21.66 -5.97
C ASN A 425 -18.84 20.50 -6.17
N SER A 426 -18.44 20.17 -7.40
CA SER A 426 -17.51 19.06 -7.66
C SER A 426 -16.15 19.21 -6.98
N TRP A 427 -15.70 20.44 -6.78
CA TRP A 427 -14.44 20.76 -6.11
C TRP A 427 -14.39 20.26 -4.66
N THR A 428 -15.54 20.01 -4.03
CA THR A 428 -15.63 19.56 -2.63
C THR A 428 -15.27 18.08 -2.41
N LEU A 429 -15.28 17.28 -3.48
CA LEU A 429 -15.09 15.83 -3.39
C LEU A 429 -13.86 15.37 -4.17
N ARG A 430 -13.02 14.57 -3.49
CA ARG A 430 -11.96 13.77 -4.12
C ARG A 430 -12.37 12.30 -4.08
N VAL A 431 -12.37 11.62 -5.23
CA VAL A 431 -13.01 10.30 -5.36
C VAL A 431 -12.09 9.30 -6.06
N GLY A 432 -11.89 8.14 -5.42
CA GLY A 432 -11.36 6.93 -6.05
C GLY A 432 -12.48 5.91 -6.27
N ALA A 433 -12.42 5.19 -7.40
CA ALA A 433 -13.38 4.13 -7.74
C ALA A 433 -12.69 2.82 -8.10
N TYR A 434 -13.24 1.71 -7.61
CA TYR A 434 -12.62 0.40 -7.71
C TYR A 434 -13.65 -0.69 -8.04
N ALA A 435 -13.22 -1.72 -8.77
CA ALA A 435 -13.95 -2.95 -9.00
C ALA A 435 -13.17 -4.12 -8.42
N THR A 436 -13.78 -4.90 -7.53
CA THR A 436 -13.21 -6.11 -6.94
C THR A 436 -13.97 -7.32 -7.45
N GLY A 437 -13.28 -8.17 -8.22
CA GLY A 437 -13.81 -9.45 -8.66
C GLY A 437 -14.05 -10.40 -7.49
N ARG A 438 -14.68 -11.54 -7.79
CA ARG A 438 -14.94 -12.62 -6.83
C ARG A 438 -14.12 -13.85 -7.20
N GLN A 439 -14.04 -14.83 -6.31
CA GLN A 439 -13.35 -16.08 -6.62
C GLN A 439 -14.00 -16.78 -7.83
N SER A 440 -15.34 -16.81 -7.87
CA SER A 440 -16.11 -17.22 -9.03
C SER A 440 -16.30 -16.04 -9.99
N ALA A 441 -15.93 -16.21 -11.26
CA ALA A 441 -16.11 -15.19 -12.29
C ALA A 441 -17.59 -14.92 -12.64
N ASN A 442 -18.51 -15.78 -12.19
CA ASN A 442 -19.95 -15.62 -12.40
C ASN A 442 -20.62 -14.78 -11.31
N ASP A 443 -19.95 -14.60 -10.17
CA ASP A 443 -20.51 -13.86 -9.04
C ASP A 443 -20.47 -12.36 -9.34
N TRP A 444 -21.35 -11.61 -8.65
CA TRP A 444 -21.40 -10.18 -8.83
C TRP A 444 -20.12 -9.50 -8.33
N VAL A 445 -19.61 -8.59 -9.17
CA VAL A 445 -18.44 -7.75 -8.87
C VAL A 445 -18.83 -6.73 -7.81
N ARG A 446 -17.95 -6.52 -6.82
CA ARG A 446 -18.09 -5.44 -5.85
C ARG A 446 -17.53 -4.15 -6.45
N TYR A 447 -18.32 -3.11 -6.52
CA TYR A 447 -17.87 -1.77 -6.91
C TYR A 447 -17.81 -0.90 -5.67
N SER A 448 -16.68 -0.22 -5.49
CA SER A 448 -16.39 0.57 -4.29
C SER A 448 -16.05 2.00 -4.66
N LEU A 449 -16.44 2.94 -3.81
CA LEU A 449 -15.97 4.32 -3.83
C LEU A 449 -15.25 4.64 -2.52
N VAL A 450 -14.18 5.41 -2.62
CA VAL A 450 -13.56 6.11 -1.50
C VAL A 450 -13.70 7.60 -1.80
N VAL A 451 -14.36 8.33 -0.91
CA VAL A 451 -14.74 9.73 -1.11
C VAL A 451 -14.22 10.55 0.06
N LEU A 452 -13.29 11.45 -0.21
CA LEU A 452 -12.96 12.55 0.70
C LEU A 452 -13.93 13.70 0.39
N ASN A 453 -14.72 14.09 1.39
CA ASN A 453 -15.39 15.39 1.40
C ASN A 453 -14.55 16.34 2.27
N TRP A 454 -13.97 17.34 1.63
CA TRP A 454 -13.18 18.38 2.27
C TRP A 454 -13.83 19.77 2.19
N ASP A 455 -15.15 19.84 2.09
CA ASP A 455 -15.88 21.11 2.14
C ASP A 455 -15.84 21.72 3.55
N ASP A 456 -14.67 22.27 3.87
CA ASP A 456 -14.35 23.02 5.08
C ASP A 456 -14.03 24.49 4.77
N SER A 457 -14.41 24.95 3.57
CA SER A 457 -14.06 26.28 3.08
C SER A 457 -14.68 27.39 3.93
N ALA A 458 -13.81 28.27 4.43
CA ALA A 458 -14.13 29.28 5.43
C ALA A 458 -14.88 30.48 4.84
N SER A 459 -16.22 30.42 4.74
CA SER A 459 -17.03 31.64 4.64
C SER A 459 -17.40 32.14 6.05
N SER A 460 -16.47 32.85 6.70
CA SER A 460 -16.61 33.62 7.97
C SER A 460 -17.06 32.91 9.26
N SER A 461 -17.68 31.73 9.17
CA SER A 461 -17.88 30.79 10.27
C SER A 461 -17.36 29.45 9.78
N TRP A 462 -16.28 28.95 10.36
CA TRP A 462 -15.79 27.60 10.08
C TRP A 462 -16.94 26.60 10.32
N ASN A 463 -17.50 26.05 9.24
CA ASN A 463 -18.63 25.13 9.30
C ASN A 463 -18.46 24.04 8.23
N PRO A 464 -17.97 22.84 8.62
CA PRO A 464 -17.87 21.70 7.72
C PRO A 464 -19.22 21.35 7.10
N VAL A 465 -19.29 21.32 5.77
CA VAL A 465 -20.54 21.12 5.02
C VAL A 465 -20.63 19.70 4.47
N ALA A 466 -21.70 19.00 4.84
CA ALA A 466 -21.98 17.71 4.23
C ALA A 466 -22.44 17.91 2.77
N VAL A 467 -21.91 17.10 1.85
CA VAL A 467 -22.16 17.23 0.41
C VAL A 467 -23.07 16.11 -0.05
N THR A 468 -24.25 16.46 -0.56
CA THR A 468 -25.14 15.51 -1.23
C THR A 468 -24.74 15.35 -2.69
N ALA A 469 -24.38 14.12 -3.08
CA ALA A 469 -24.00 13.81 -4.45
C ALA A 469 -24.85 12.67 -5.04
N SER A 470 -25.06 12.75 -6.36
CA SER A 470 -25.60 11.64 -7.16
C SER A 470 -24.47 10.71 -7.60
N ILE A 471 -24.55 9.44 -7.21
CA ILE A 471 -23.64 8.37 -7.64
C ILE A 471 -24.28 7.69 -8.86
N GLN A 472 -23.69 7.85 -10.03
CA GLN A 472 -24.19 7.31 -11.28
C GLN A 472 -23.38 6.08 -11.70
N PHE A 473 -24.09 5.00 -12.05
CA PHE A 473 -23.48 3.78 -12.53
C PHE A 473 -24.44 3.05 -13.47
N ARG A 474 -23.98 2.72 -14.68
CA ARG A 474 -24.73 1.99 -15.72
C ARG A 474 -26.15 2.52 -15.96
N GLY A 475 -26.30 3.84 -16.09
CA GLY A 475 -27.59 4.48 -16.36
C GLY A 475 -28.57 4.53 -15.17
N MET A 476 -28.11 4.14 -13.98
CA MET A 476 -28.85 4.30 -12.73
C MET A 476 -28.14 5.30 -11.82
N GLN A 477 -28.85 5.81 -10.82
CA GLN A 477 -28.33 6.70 -9.81
C GLN A 477 -28.75 6.31 -8.40
N ALA A 478 -27.84 6.48 -7.46
CA ALA A 478 -28.11 6.54 -6.02
C ALA A 478 -27.77 7.95 -5.51
N THR A 479 -28.36 8.37 -4.40
CA THR A 479 -28.02 9.64 -3.75
C THR A 479 -27.46 9.36 -2.36
N TYR A 480 -26.35 10.02 -2.01
CA TYR A 480 -25.77 9.95 -0.68
C TYR A 480 -25.28 11.32 -0.22
N THR A 481 -25.41 11.60 1.07
CA THR A 481 -24.88 12.80 1.73
C THR A 481 -23.60 12.44 2.46
N PHE A 482 -22.47 12.86 1.90
CA PHE A 482 -21.14 12.62 2.43
C PHE A 482 -20.84 13.61 3.56
N PRO A 483 -20.63 13.17 4.81
CA PRO A 483 -20.13 14.05 5.86
C PRO A 483 -18.71 14.51 5.52
N VAL A 484 -18.28 15.65 6.06
CA VAL A 484 -16.87 16.06 5.95
C VAL A 484 -16.00 15.00 6.63
N GLY A 485 -14.99 14.51 5.92
CA GLY A 485 -14.31 13.27 6.26
C GLY A 485 -14.07 12.38 5.07
N VAL A 486 -13.74 11.13 5.35
CA VAL A 486 -13.55 10.08 4.36
C VAL A 486 -14.67 9.06 4.51
N THR A 487 -15.36 8.79 3.40
CA THR A 487 -16.41 7.77 3.32
C THR A 487 -16.00 6.69 2.33
N THR A 488 -16.09 5.43 2.74
CA THR A 488 -15.98 4.28 1.84
C THR A 488 -17.31 3.57 1.75
N LEU A 489 -17.79 3.30 0.55
CA LEU A 489 -19.04 2.59 0.31
C LEU A 489 -18.92 1.63 -0.87
N TRP A 490 -19.81 0.65 -0.95
CA TRP A 490 -19.84 -0.28 -2.08
C TRP A 490 -21.22 -0.84 -2.38
N TRP A 491 -21.35 -1.36 -3.60
CA TRP A 491 -22.51 -2.12 -4.08
C TRP A 491 -22.05 -3.29 -4.94
N PHE A 492 -22.98 -4.17 -5.30
CA PHE A 492 -22.71 -5.28 -6.20
C PHE A 492 -23.50 -5.11 -7.50
N ALA A 493 -22.87 -5.51 -8.61
CA ALA A 493 -23.55 -5.64 -9.88
C ALA A 493 -23.00 -6.82 -10.69
N ALA A 494 -23.84 -7.36 -11.57
CA ALA A 494 -23.43 -8.45 -12.46
C ALA A 494 -22.18 -8.07 -13.29
N PRO A 495 -21.29 -9.03 -13.57
CA PRO A 495 -20.15 -8.80 -14.47
C PRO A 495 -20.60 -8.18 -15.79
N SER A 496 -19.81 -7.27 -16.37
CA SER A 496 -20.07 -6.81 -17.74
C SER A 496 -19.90 -7.99 -18.71
N SER A 497 -20.66 -7.97 -19.82
CA SER A 497 -20.60 -9.01 -20.86
C SER A 497 -19.25 -9.07 -21.60
N SER A 498 -18.40 -8.05 -21.46
CA SER A 498 -16.97 -8.19 -21.78
C SER A 498 -16.35 -9.14 -20.75
N LYS A 499 -16.03 -10.36 -21.16
CA LYS A 499 -15.36 -11.37 -20.31
C LYS A 499 -14.07 -10.76 -19.75
N ARG A 500 -14.12 -10.25 -18.52
CA ARG A 500 -12.99 -9.61 -17.83
C ARG A 500 -12.16 -10.69 -17.15
N ASN A 501 -10.88 -10.79 -17.51
CA ASN A 501 -9.88 -11.48 -16.71
C ASN A 501 -9.58 -10.61 -15.47
N VAL A 502 -10.50 -10.58 -14.50
CA VAL A 502 -10.20 -10.09 -13.14
C VAL A 502 -9.49 -11.20 -12.35
N ARG A 503 -8.66 -12.01 -13.03
CA ARG A 503 -7.75 -12.94 -12.36
C ARG A 503 -6.52 -12.12 -11.99
N SER A 504 -6.33 -11.89 -10.70
CA SER A 504 -5.15 -11.21 -10.20
C SER A 504 -3.89 -12.01 -10.57
N GLU A 505 -2.81 -11.28 -10.91
CA GLU A 505 -1.42 -11.79 -11.05
C GLU A 505 -0.99 -12.66 -9.84
N TRP A 506 -1.69 -12.52 -8.71
CA TRP A 506 -1.49 -13.22 -7.45
C TRP A 506 -1.75 -14.73 -7.51
N MET A 507 -2.64 -15.21 -8.39
CA MET A 507 -2.91 -16.66 -8.48
C MET A 507 -1.78 -17.44 -9.16
N SER A 508 -0.90 -16.79 -9.93
CA SER A 508 0.23 -17.47 -10.59
C SER A 508 1.49 -17.56 -9.74
N THR A 509 1.65 -16.76 -8.69
CA THR A 509 2.94 -16.64 -7.98
C THR A 509 3.05 -17.47 -6.69
N ASN A 510 1.94 -17.95 -6.12
CA ASN A 510 1.93 -18.67 -4.83
C ASN A 510 1.44 -20.12 -4.89
N ALA A 511 1.31 -20.71 -6.08
CA ALA A 511 0.86 -22.11 -6.23
C ALA A 511 1.87 -23.17 -5.76
N THR A 512 3.03 -22.78 -5.20
CA THR A 512 4.12 -23.71 -4.85
C THR A 512 4.46 -23.83 -3.36
N PHE A 513 3.77 -23.15 -2.43
CA PHE A 513 4.09 -23.26 -0.99
C PHE A 513 3.09 -24.08 -0.15
N THR A 514 2.08 -24.69 -0.77
CA THR A 514 1.17 -25.62 -0.08
C THR A 514 1.39 -27.05 -0.58
N ASN A 515 2.48 -27.67 -0.15
CA ASN A 515 2.59 -29.14 0.04
C ASN A 515 3.96 -29.48 0.65
N SER A 516 4.07 -29.36 1.97
CA SER A 516 4.97 -30.20 2.75
C SER A 516 4.34 -30.48 4.11
N THR A 517 3.22 -31.20 4.09
CA THR A 517 2.91 -32.14 5.17
C THR A 517 3.55 -33.45 4.78
N ASP A 518 4.71 -33.74 5.36
CA ASP A 518 5.15 -35.10 5.67
C ASP A 518 6.05 -35.04 6.90
N CYS A 519 5.91 -36.10 7.71
CA CYS A 519 6.21 -36.24 9.15
C CYS A 519 7.59 -35.84 9.65
#